data_AF-A0A7X9C5Z2-F1
#
_entry.id   AF-A0A7X9C5Z2-F1
#
_cell.length_a   1.000
_cell.length_b   1.000
_cell.length_c   1.000
_cell.angle_alpha   90.00
_cell.angle_beta   90.00
_cell.angle_gamma   90.00
#
_symmetry.space_group_name_H-M   'P 1'
#
loop_
_entity.id
_entity.type
_entity.pdbx_description
1 polymer ?
#
loop_
_entity_poly.entity_id
_entity_poly.type
_entity_poly.pdbx_seq_one_letter_code
_entity_poly.pdbx_strand_id
1 'polypeptide(L)'
;MSKMSDMAMTIEELRSAAAAINEAANWLAEQFSGTAEEAPTKEPAAKREKKPELKLEDVRAVLAEKSRAGHTAAIRTILQKYGASKLSGVDPKHYEALLKDVEVLDNAT
;
A
#
# COMPACT_ATOMS: atom_id res chain seq x y z
N MET A 1 28.94 27.06 -32.63
CA MET A 1 27.63 27.13 -31.94
C MET A 1 27.89 27.61 -30.53
N SER A 2 27.09 28.56 -30.04
CA SER A 2 27.34 29.20 -28.74
C SER A 2 26.91 28.25 -27.63
N LYS A 3 27.72 28.10 -26.58
CA LYS A 3 27.45 27.21 -25.42
C LYS A 3 26.04 27.35 -24.83
N MET A 4 25.40 28.50 -25.01
CA MET A 4 24.02 28.75 -24.60
C MET A 4 22.97 27.98 -25.43
N SER A 5 23.20 27.73 -26.73
CA SER A 5 22.28 26.92 -27.54
C SER A 5 22.35 25.45 -27.16
N ASP A 6 23.55 24.93 -26.88
CA ASP A 6 23.73 23.55 -26.43
C ASP A 6 23.08 23.32 -25.05
N MET A 7 23.17 24.33 -24.18
CA MET A 7 22.54 24.29 -22.86
C MET A 7 21.00 24.39 -22.95
N ALA A 8 20.45 25.15 -23.90
CA ALA A 8 19.01 25.20 -24.14
C ALA A 8 18.48 23.87 -24.70
N MET A 9 19.16 23.26 -25.66
CA MET A 9 18.78 21.94 -26.20
C MET A 9 18.78 20.86 -25.12
N THR A 10 19.79 20.81 -24.27
CA THR A 10 19.86 19.82 -23.18
C THR A 10 18.75 20.01 -22.15
N ILE A 11 18.31 21.24 -21.88
CA ILE A 11 17.15 21.54 -21.03
C ILE A 11 15.85 21.08 -21.70
N GLU A 12 15.71 21.29 -23.01
CA GLU A 12 14.56 20.84 -23.81
C GLU A 12 14.45 19.32 -23.81
N GLU A 13 15.56 18.62 -24.06
CA GLU A 13 15.62 17.16 -24.01
C GLU A 13 15.29 16.61 -22.62
N LEU A 14 15.80 17.26 -21.56
CA LEU A 14 15.49 16.87 -20.19
C LEU A 14 14.00 17.04 -19.87
N ARG A 15 13.37 18.12 -20.37
CA ARG A 15 11.93 18.36 -20.21
C ARG A 15 11.10 17.33 -20.97
N SER A 16 11.52 16.96 -22.19
CA SER A 16 10.87 15.93 -22.99
C SER A 16 10.96 14.55 -22.33
N ALA A 17 12.14 14.19 -21.80
CA ALA A 17 12.33 12.96 -21.04
C ALA A 17 11.45 12.91 -19.79
N ALA A 18 11.35 14.02 -19.06
CA ALA A 18 10.46 14.11 -17.90
C ALA A 18 8.98 13.92 -18.28
N ALA A 19 8.55 14.49 -19.40
CA ALA A 19 7.19 14.29 -19.92
C ALA A 19 6.94 12.81 -20.27
N ALA A 20 7.87 12.15 -20.96
CA ALA A 20 7.76 10.74 -21.30
C ALA A 20 7.71 9.82 -20.06
N ILE A 21 8.46 10.15 -19.01
CA ILE A 21 8.43 9.42 -17.73
C ILE A 21 7.07 9.59 -17.06
N ASN A 22 6.51 10.80 -17.04
CA ASN A 22 5.20 11.05 -16.46
C ASN A 22 4.08 10.30 -17.20
N GLU A 23 4.13 10.29 -18.54
CA GLU A 23 3.19 9.53 -19.37
C GLU A 23 3.27 8.02 -19.07
N ALA A 24 4.47 7.46 -18.99
CA ALA A 24 4.66 6.06 -18.64
C ALA A 24 4.15 5.74 -17.23
N ALA A 25 4.36 6.65 -16.27
CA ALA A 25 3.86 6.51 -14.91
C ALA A 25 2.32 6.58 -14.85
N ASN A 26 1.69 7.48 -15.61
CA ASN A 26 0.23 7.58 -15.69
C ASN A 26 -0.37 6.33 -16.34
N TRP A 27 0.20 5.85 -17.44
CA TRP A 27 -0.22 4.61 -18.08
C TRP A 27 -0.11 3.40 -17.13
N LEU A 28 1.00 3.27 -16.39
CA LEU A 28 1.15 2.22 -15.38
C LEU A 28 0.12 2.37 -14.25
N ALA A 29 -0.13 3.59 -13.80
CA ALA A 29 -1.17 3.85 -12.81
C ALA A 29 -2.53 3.35 -13.32
N GLU A 30 -2.93 3.69 -14.53
CA GLU A 30 -4.18 3.23 -15.16
C GLU A 30 -4.24 1.71 -15.33
N GLN A 31 -3.14 1.05 -15.71
CA GLN A 31 -3.12 -0.41 -15.90
C GLN A 31 -3.21 -1.20 -14.59
N PHE A 32 -2.64 -0.69 -13.50
CA PHE A 32 -2.58 -1.39 -12.22
C PHE A 32 -3.62 -0.91 -11.20
N SER A 33 -4.32 0.20 -11.46
CA SER A 33 -5.45 0.68 -10.65
C SER A 33 -6.78 0.09 -11.12
N GLY A 34 -6.83 -1.24 -11.25
CA GLY A 34 -8.03 -2.00 -11.60
C GLY A 34 -9.28 -1.48 -10.88
N THR A 35 -10.23 -0.97 -11.66
CA THR A 35 -11.60 -0.63 -11.26
C THR A 35 -11.72 0.33 -10.05
N ALA A 36 -11.40 1.61 -10.28
CA ALA A 36 -11.94 2.70 -9.47
C ALA A 36 -12.14 3.97 -10.32
N GLU A 37 -13.01 3.85 -11.31
CA GLU A 37 -13.88 4.95 -11.75
C GLU A 37 -14.70 5.37 -10.51
N GLU A 38 -14.85 6.62 -10.07
CA GLU A 38 -14.67 7.93 -10.68
C GLU A 38 -14.69 8.95 -9.52
N ALA A 39 -13.96 10.08 -9.64
CA ALA A 39 -14.56 11.42 -9.65
C ALA A 39 -13.51 12.53 -9.45
N PRO A 40 -13.54 13.59 -10.28
CA PRO A 40 -12.68 14.75 -10.15
C PRO A 40 -13.28 15.81 -9.22
N THR A 41 -12.40 16.64 -8.65
CA THR A 41 -12.62 17.98 -8.08
C THR A 41 -13.44 18.11 -6.78
N LYS A 42 -12.77 18.52 -5.68
CA LYS A 42 -12.88 19.87 -5.06
C LYS A 42 -12.19 19.91 -3.68
N GLU A 43 -11.12 20.71 -3.64
CA GLU A 43 -10.64 21.54 -2.51
C GLU A 43 -10.23 20.92 -1.16
N PRO A 44 -9.36 21.63 -0.39
CA PRO A 44 -8.37 21.02 0.48
C PRO A 44 -8.90 20.91 1.91
N ALA A 45 -9.16 19.69 2.36
CA ALA A 45 -9.29 19.40 3.78
C ALA A 45 -8.03 18.68 4.26
N ALA A 46 -7.26 19.42 5.05
CA ALA A 46 -6.07 18.98 5.75
C ALA A 46 -6.23 17.60 6.44
N LYS A 47 -5.08 16.97 6.65
CA LYS A 47 -4.80 15.87 7.59
C LYS A 47 -5.25 14.47 7.15
N ARG A 48 -4.35 13.78 6.44
CA ARG A 48 -3.33 12.90 7.04
C ARG A 48 -2.71 12.07 5.92
N GLU A 49 -1.42 12.27 5.70
CA GLU A 49 -0.57 11.32 5.00
C GLU A 49 -0.67 9.97 5.72
N LYS A 50 -1.54 9.08 5.26
CA LYS A 50 -1.45 7.66 5.60
C LYS A 50 -0.52 7.03 4.57
N LYS A 51 0.74 6.97 4.99
CA LYS A 51 1.81 6.08 4.52
C LYS A 51 1.24 4.76 3.99
N PRO A 52 1.78 4.16 2.91
CA PRO A 52 1.16 3.05 2.19
C PRO A 52 0.73 1.98 3.18
N GLU A 53 -0.56 1.91 3.48
CA GLU A 53 -1.11 0.94 4.40
C GLU A 53 -1.07 -0.38 3.63
N LEU A 54 -0.22 -1.32 4.07
CA LEU A 54 -0.47 -2.74 3.83
C LEU A 54 -1.97 -2.97 4.02
N LYS A 55 -2.66 -3.43 2.97
CA LYS A 55 -4.12 -3.47 2.91
C LYS A 55 -4.65 -4.24 4.12
N LEU A 56 -5.19 -3.48 5.08
CA LEU A 56 -5.79 -3.99 6.31
C LEU A 56 -6.87 -5.06 6.01
N GLU A 57 -7.45 -4.98 4.81
CA GLU A 57 -8.46 -5.88 4.26
C GLU A 57 -7.95 -7.30 4.06
N ASP A 58 -6.79 -7.47 3.43
CA ASP A 58 -6.21 -8.79 3.17
C ASP A 58 -5.84 -9.48 4.49
N VAL A 59 -5.22 -8.71 5.40
CA VAL A 59 -4.88 -9.18 6.74
C VAL A 59 -6.13 -9.58 7.52
N ARG A 60 -7.20 -8.77 7.42
CA ARG A 60 -8.49 -9.06 8.08
C ARG A 60 -9.19 -10.27 7.48
N ALA A 61 -9.09 -10.48 6.17
CA ALA A 61 -9.66 -11.65 5.50
C ALA A 61 -8.99 -12.94 5.98
N VAL A 62 -7.65 -12.99 6.00
CA VAL A 62 -6.87 -14.15 6.48
C VAL A 62 -7.19 -14.46 7.94
N LEU A 63 -7.22 -13.44 8.80
CA LEU A 63 -7.56 -13.61 10.21
C LEU A 63 -9.02 -14.02 10.43
N ALA A 64 -9.95 -13.48 9.65
CA ALA A 64 -11.35 -13.86 9.75
C ALA A 64 -11.55 -15.31 9.32
N GLU A 65 -10.89 -15.73 8.24
CA GLU A 65 -10.94 -17.10 7.75
C GLU A 65 -10.33 -18.06 8.77
N LYS A 66 -9.16 -17.73 9.31
CA LYS A 66 -8.49 -18.55 10.34
C LYS A 66 -9.27 -18.57 11.66
N SER A 67 -9.98 -17.49 12.00
CA SER A 67 -10.91 -17.45 13.13
C SER A 67 -12.12 -18.35 12.87
N ARG A 68 -12.65 -18.42 11.64
CA ARG A 68 -13.72 -19.35 11.26
C ARG A 68 -13.28 -20.81 11.33
N ALA A 69 -12.02 -21.08 11.01
CA ALA A 69 -11.39 -22.40 11.19
C ALA A 69 -11.20 -22.82 12.66
N GLY A 70 -11.63 -22.01 13.64
CA GLY A 70 -11.58 -22.36 15.06
C GLY A 70 -10.33 -21.86 15.80
N HIS A 71 -9.41 -21.17 15.11
CA HIS A 71 -8.18 -20.65 15.73
C HIS A 71 -8.35 -19.27 16.36
N THR A 72 -9.58 -18.84 16.67
CA THR A 72 -9.89 -17.52 17.26
C THR A 72 -9.09 -17.24 18.54
N ALA A 73 -8.90 -18.24 19.40
CA ALA A 73 -8.13 -18.09 20.64
C ALA A 73 -6.64 -17.87 20.38
N ALA A 74 -6.07 -18.61 19.43
CA ALA A 74 -4.67 -18.48 19.05
C ALA A 74 -4.41 -17.13 18.36
N ILE A 75 -5.29 -16.72 17.45
CA ILE A 75 -5.28 -15.39 16.83
C ILE A 75 -5.34 -14.28 17.87
N ARG A 76 -6.24 -14.37 18.86
CA ARG A 76 -6.34 -13.38 19.93
C ARG A 76 -5.06 -13.31 20.76
N THR A 77 -4.41 -14.44 20.99
CA THR A 77 -3.12 -14.50 21.70
C THR A 77 -2.00 -13.82 20.90
N ILE A 78 -1.95 -14.06 19.58
CA ILE A 78 -1.01 -13.38 18.68
C ILE A 78 -1.27 -11.88 18.67
N LEU A 79 -2.52 -11.44 18.52
CA LEU A 79 -2.88 -10.02 18.56
C LEU A 79 -2.43 -9.37 19.88
N GLN A 80 -2.65 -10.04 21.02
CA GLN A 80 -2.22 -9.54 22.33
C GLN A 80 -0.70 -9.47 22.48
N LYS A 81 0.06 -10.40 21.89
CA LYS A 81 1.53 -10.35 21.81
C LYS A 81 2.01 -9.07 21.11
N TYR A 82 1.25 -8.57 20.13
CA TYR A 82 1.49 -7.28 19.46
C TYR A 82 0.80 -6.09 20.15
N GLY A 83 0.26 -6.27 21.37
CA GLY A 83 -0.31 -5.20 22.19
C GLY A 83 -1.75 -4.81 21.84
N ALA A 84 -2.44 -5.58 20.99
CA ALA A 84 -3.80 -5.26 20.55
C ALA A 84 -4.78 -6.40 20.80
N SER A 85 -6.05 -6.09 21.01
CA SER A 85 -7.11 -7.11 21.07
C SER A 85 -7.81 -7.36 19.73
N LYS A 86 -7.54 -6.49 18.74
CA LYS A 86 -8.17 -6.47 17.41
C LYS A 86 -7.16 -5.96 16.39
N LEU A 87 -7.31 -6.40 15.14
CA LEU A 87 -6.43 -5.96 14.05
C LEU A 87 -6.40 -4.43 13.88
N SER A 88 -7.51 -3.76 14.16
CA SER A 88 -7.62 -2.30 14.15
C SER A 88 -6.77 -1.57 15.19
N GLY A 89 -6.23 -2.29 16.18
CA GLY A 89 -5.33 -1.75 17.19
C GLY A 89 -3.87 -2.19 17.01
N VAL A 90 -3.56 -3.00 16.00
CA VAL A 90 -2.19 -3.42 15.68
C VAL A 90 -1.58 -2.37 14.76
N ASP A 91 -0.36 -1.95 15.07
CA ASP A 91 0.37 -1.06 14.18
C ASP A 91 0.65 -1.75 12.83
N PRO A 92 0.50 -1.05 11.68
CA PRO A 92 0.71 -1.64 10.36
C PRO A 92 2.09 -2.26 10.15
N LYS A 93 3.10 -1.80 10.92
CA LYS A 93 4.46 -2.36 10.94
C LYS A 93 4.52 -3.80 11.45
N HIS A 94 3.51 -4.23 12.21
CA HIS A 94 3.42 -5.56 12.78
C HIS A 94 2.50 -6.49 11.97
N TYR A 95 1.82 -6.01 10.91
CA TYR A 95 0.93 -6.85 10.11
C TYR A 95 1.66 -8.00 9.40
N GLU A 96 2.85 -7.77 8.85
CA GLU A 96 3.63 -8.87 8.24
C GLU A 96 4.02 -9.94 9.25
N ALA A 97 4.49 -9.54 10.43
CA ALA A 97 4.88 -10.47 11.48
C ALA A 97 3.66 -11.23 12.02
N LEU A 98 2.52 -10.54 12.15
CA LEU A 98 1.27 -11.13 12.57
C LEU A 98 0.73 -12.14 11.55
N LEU A 99 0.77 -11.82 10.26
CA LEU A 99 0.37 -12.74 9.20
C LEU A 99 1.21 -14.02 9.23
N LYS A 100 2.54 -13.91 9.37
CA LYS A 100 3.42 -15.08 9.51
C LYS A 100 3.07 -15.93 10.72
N ASP A 101 2.86 -15.31 11.89
CA ASP A 101 2.45 -16.03 13.10
C ASP A 101 1.08 -16.74 12.91
N VAL A 102 0.16 -16.14 12.14
CA VAL A 102 -1.16 -16.73 11.82
C VAL A 102 -1.07 -17.85 10.78
N GLU A 103 -0.22 -17.73 9.76
CA GLU A 103 0.05 -18.79 8.77
C GLU A 103 0.70 -20.03 9.40
N VAL A 104 1.54 -19.85 10.43
CA VAL A 104 2.12 -20.97 11.19
C VAL A 104 1.05 -21.74 11.96
N LEU A 105 -0.03 -21.10 12.41
CA LEU A 105 -1.17 -21.79 13.02
C LEU A 105 -1.94 -22.66 12.01
N ASP A 106 -1.80 -22.43 10.71
CA ASP A 106 -2.43 -23.21 9.63
C ASP A 106 -1.71 -24.53 9.36
N ASN A 107 -0.39 -24.51 9.45
CA ASN A 107 0.44 -25.71 9.24
C ASN A 107 0.46 -26.69 10.43
N ALA A 108 -0.34 -26.44 11.48
CA ALA A 108 -0.43 -27.30 12.67
C ALA A 108 -1.60 -28.30 12.63
N THR A 109 -2.19 -28.55 11.45
CA THR A 109 -3.22 -29.57 11.25
C THR A 109 -2.63 -30.86 10.70
#